data_AF-A0A0B2Q2H7-F1
#
_entry.id   AF-A0A0B2Q2H7-F1
#
_cell.length_a   1.000
_cell.length_b   1.000
_cell.length_c   1.000
_cell.angle_alpha   90.00
_cell.angle_beta   90.00
_cell.angle_gamma   90.00
#
_symmetry.space_group_name_H-M   'P 1'
#
loop_
_entity.id
_entity.type
_entity.pdbx_description
1 polymer ?
#
loop_
_entity_poly.entity_id
_entity_poly.type
_entity_poly.pdbx_seq_one_letter_code
_entity_poly.pdbx_strand_id
1 'polypeptide(L)'
;MMLKVCKGPTTYKQIRTVENVEYFTFKETFFTIGFLDDDKEYIEAIREESEWSSCHYLRKLFVTMLLSNNINRPKDMWNRTWQ
;
A
#
# COMPACT_ATOMS: atom_id res chain seq x y z
N MET A 1 -2.12 -3.21 -20.17
CA MET A 1 -2.07 -1.89 -19.51
C MET A 1 -3.28 -1.08 -19.97
N MET A 2 -4.32 -0.95 -19.13
CA MET A 2 -5.48 -0.10 -19.43
C MET A 2 -5.29 1.25 -18.73
N LEU A 3 -5.06 2.31 -19.52
CA LEU A 3 -5.07 3.68 -19.00
C LEU A 3 -6.51 4.18 -19.05
N LYS A 4 -7.19 4.19 -17.89
CA LYS A 4 -8.47 4.90 -17.75
C LYS A 4 -8.19 6.40 -17.84
N VAL A 5 -8.55 7.03 -18.96
CA VAL A 5 -8.47 8.48 -19.13
C VAL A 5 -9.71 9.11 -18.48
N CYS A 6 -9.54 9.62 -17.26
CA CYS A 6 -10.55 10.42 -16.57
C CYS A 6 -10.24 11.91 -16.74
N LYS A 7 -11.26 12.78 -16.83
CA LYS A 7 -11.08 14.24 -16.73
C LYS A 7 -10.43 14.55 -15.38
N GLY A 8 -9.23 15.14 -15.42
CA GLY A 8 -8.47 15.44 -14.22
C GLY A 8 -9.18 16.49 -13.34
N PRO A 9 -9.07 16.38 -12.00
CA PRO A 9 -9.53 17.40 -11.07
C PRO A 9 -8.86 18.76 -11.37
N THR A 10 -9.62 19.86 -11.26
CA THR A 10 -9.13 21.22 -11.59
C THR A 10 -8.66 22.00 -10.37
N THR A 11 -8.86 21.46 -9.15
CA THR A 11 -8.44 22.10 -7.89
C THR A 11 -7.82 21.08 -6.93
N TYR A 12 -6.92 21.54 -6.06
CA TYR A 12 -6.27 20.70 -5.04
C TYR A 12 -7.29 19.95 -4.16
N LYS A 13 -8.39 20.63 -3.81
CA LYS A 13 -9.49 20.06 -3.03
C LYS A 13 -10.17 18.91 -3.78
N GLN A 14 -10.45 19.09 -5.07
CA GLN A 14 -11.03 18.03 -5.90
C GLN A 14 -10.10 16.84 -6.09
N ILE A 15 -8.78 17.03 -6.10
CA ILE A 15 -7.85 15.89 -6.14
C ILE A 15 -7.99 15.05 -4.86
N ARG A 16 -8.38 15.65 -3.74
CA ARG A 16 -8.53 14.97 -2.45
C ARG A 16 -9.94 14.44 -2.18
N THR A 17 -10.91 14.72 -3.05
CA THR A 17 -12.29 14.29 -2.89
C THR A 17 -12.62 13.09 -3.79
N VAL A 18 -13.05 11.97 -3.20
CA VAL A 18 -13.55 10.79 -3.93
C VAL A 18 -14.97 10.52 -3.47
N GLU A 19 -15.93 10.45 -4.39
CA GLU A 19 -17.34 10.19 -4.08
C GLU A 19 -17.92 11.07 -2.95
N ASN A 20 -17.59 12.37 -2.95
CA ASN A 20 -17.95 13.36 -1.91
C ASN A 20 -17.27 13.19 -0.54
N VAL A 21 -16.31 12.27 -0.40
CA VAL A 21 -15.46 12.13 0.81
C VAL A 21 -14.13 12.84 0.58
N GLU A 22 -13.79 13.80 1.44
CA GLU A 22 -12.49 14.49 1.42
C GLU A 22 -11.47 13.72 2.28
N TYR A 23 -10.38 13.29 1.65
CA TYR A 23 -9.27 12.61 2.32
C TYR A 23 -8.19 13.59 2.73
N PHE A 24 -7.38 13.26 3.74
CA PHE A 24 -6.35 14.16 4.26
C PHE A 24 -5.06 14.14 3.44
N THR A 25 -4.75 13.02 2.81
CA THR A 25 -3.54 12.84 2.01
C THR A 25 -3.85 12.36 0.60
N PHE A 26 -3.00 12.74 -0.36
CA PHE A 26 -3.11 12.22 -1.72
C PHE A 26 -3.01 10.70 -1.75
N LYS A 27 -2.13 10.08 -0.94
CA LYS A 27 -2.03 8.61 -0.88
C LYS A 27 -3.38 7.95 -0.56
N GLU A 28 -4.13 8.47 0.41
CA GLU A 28 -5.44 7.93 0.77
C GLU A 28 -6.47 8.10 -0.37
N THR A 29 -6.46 9.26 -1.03
CA THR A 29 -7.34 9.50 -2.18
C THR A 29 -7.04 8.49 -3.30
N PHE A 30 -5.78 8.37 -3.71
CA PHE A 30 -5.39 7.50 -4.81
C PHE A 30 -5.58 6.01 -4.46
N PHE A 31 -5.43 5.63 -3.19
CA PHE A 31 -5.80 4.30 -2.71
C PHE A 31 -7.31 4.06 -2.85
N THR A 32 -8.15 5.00 -2.42
CA THR A 32 -9.62 4.89 -2.53
C THR A 32 -10.09 4.80 -3.98
N ILE A 33 -9.42 5.52 -4.89
CA ILE A 33 -9.71 5.46 -6.33
C ILE A 33 -9.29 4.09 -6.92
N GLY A 34 -8.49 3.29 -6.22
CA GLY A 34 -7.92 2.04 -6.72
C GLY A 34 -6.74 2.25 -7.66
N PHE A 35 -6.04 3.38 -7.52
CA PHE A 35 -4.84 3.70 -8.29
C PHE A 35 -3.57 3.12 -7.66
N LEU A 36 -3.58 2.88 -6.35
CA LEU A 36 -2.54 2.16 -5.63
C LEU A 36 -3.04 0.74 -5.38
N ASP A 37 -2.25 -0.26 -5.79
CA ASP A 37 -2.51 -1.65 -5.42
C ASP A 37 -2.35 -1.84 -3.90
N ASP A 38 -3.13 -2.76 -3.33
CA ASP A 38 -3.04 -3.11 -1.91
C ASP A 38 -1.73 -3.87 -1.63
N ASP A 39 -1.16 -3.71 -0.44
CA ASP A 39 0.07 -4.41 -0.04
C ASP A 39 -0.18 -5.90 0.31
N LYS A 40 -1.32 -6.45 -0.12
CA LYS A 40 -1.79 -7.80 0.20
C LYS A 40 -0.83 -8.90 -0.24
N GLU A 41 -0.29 -8.80 -1.45
CA GLU A 41 0.66 -9.78 -1.98
C GLU A 41 1.90 -9.88 -1.09
N TYR A 42 2.40 -8.74 -0.58
CA TYR A 42 3.52 -8.72 0.35
C TYR A 42 3.16 -9.31 1.72
N ILE A 43 1.94 -9.08 2.21
CA ILE A 43 1.46 -9.65 3.47
C ILE A 43 1.36 -11.17 3.36
N GLU A 44 0.80 -11.69 2.27
CA GLU A 44 0.68 -13.14 2.03
C GLU A 44 2.05 -13.78 1.87
N ALA A 45 2.95 -13.18 1.09
CA ALA A 45 4.32 -13.67 0.93
C ALA A 45 5.08 -13.73 2.27
N ILE A 46 4.96 -12.71 3.12
CA ILE A 46 5.61 -12.75 4.45
C ILE A 46 4.97 -13.83 5.34
N ARG A 47 3.65 -14.04 5.27
CA ARG A 47 2.97 -15.08 6.04
C ARG A 47 3.39 -16.49 5.63
N GLU A 48 3.42 -16.78 4.34
CA GLU A 48 3.89 -18.07 3.83
C GLU A 48 5.35 -18.29 4.25
N GLU A 49 6.21 -17.30 4.03
CA GLU A 49 7.63 -17.39 4.38
C GLU A 49 7.84 -17.53 5.90
N SER A 50 6.92 -17.04 6.73
CA SER A 50 7.00 -17.17 8.18
C SER A 50 6.84 -18.61 8.69
N GLU A 51 6.21 -19.49 7.90
CA GLU A 51 6.10 -20.92 8.22
C GLU A 51 7.43 -21.66 8.00
N TRP A 52 8.25 -21.20 7.06
CA TRP A 52 9.46 -21.90 6.61
C TRP A 52 10.77 -21.24 7.06
N SER A 53 10.74 -19.97 7.44
CA SER A 53 11.93 -19.16 7.67
C SER A 53 12.14 -18.74 9.13
N SER A 54 13.37 -18.33 9.45
CA SER A 54 13.70 -17.84 10.78
C SER A 54 13.23 -16.40 11.01
N CYS A 55 12.92 -16.05 12.26
CA CYS A 55 12.60 -14.67 12.66
C CYS A 55 13.66 -13.62 12.24
N HIS A 56 14.93 -14.01 12.13
CA HIS A 56 15.99 -13.12 11.67
C HIS A 56 15.85 -12.81 10.17
N TYR A 57 15.50 -13.81 9.36
CA TYR A 57 15.27 -13.67 7.94
C TYR A 57 14.07 -12.78 7.65
N LEU A 58 12.94 -12.99 8.34
CA LEU A 58 11.73 -12.16 8.19
C LEU A 58 11.98 -10.68 8.48
N ARG A 59 12.77 -10.36 9.52
CA ARG A 59 13.17 -8.96 9.80
C ARG A 59 13.99 -8.36 8.66
N LYS A 60 14.94 -9.12 8.11
CA LYS A 60 15.74 -8.66 6.95
C LYS A 60 14.87 -8.47 5.72
N LEU A 61 13.95 -9.39 5.45
CA LEU A 61 13.01 -9.31 4.34
C LEU A 61 12.14 -8.05 4.45
N PHE A 62 11.57 -7.79 5.63
CA PHE A 62 10.78 -6.59 5.90
C PHE A 62 11.59 -5.30 5.66
N VAL A 63 12.83 -5.23 6.14
CA VAL A 63 13.71 -4.08 5.91
C VAL A 63 14.03 -3.90 4.42
N THR A 64 14.29 -4.99 3.69
CA THR A 64 14.52 -4.93 2.23
C THR A 64 13.29 -4.41 1.49
N MET A 65 12.09 -4.82 1.88
CA MET A 65 10.85 -4.31 1.28
C MET A 65 10.59 -2.83 1.63
N LEU A 66 10.97 -2.37 2.83
CA LEU A 66 10.92 -0.94 3.16
C LEU A 66 11.88 -0.12 2.27
N LEU A 67 13.08 -0.65 2.01
CA LEU A 67 14.08 0.01 1.18
C LEU A 67 13.70 0.06 -0.30
N SER A 68 12.87 -0.88 -0.79
CA SER A 68 12.39 -0.88 -2.18
C SER A 68 11.31 0.16 -2.45
N ASN A 69 10.79 0.84 -1.41
CA ASN A 69 9.76 1.88 -1.49
C ASN A 69 8.47 1.46 -2.24
N ASN A 70 8.22 0.15 -2.32
CA ASN A 70 7.06 -0.42 -2.99
C ASN A 70 5.88 -0.67 -2.03
N ILE A 71 6.08 -0.52 -0.71
CA ILE A 71 5.02 -0.69 0.29
C ILE A 71 4.28 0.64 0.50
N ASN A 72 2.97 0.62 0.30
CA ASN A 72 2.13 1.80 0.49
C ASN A 72 1.88 2.12 1.97
N ARG A 73 1.67 1.09 2.79
CA ARG A 73 1.26 1.14 4.21
C ARG A 73 2.10 0.20 5.09
N PRO A 74 3.38 0.52 5.34
CA PRO A 74 4.31 -0.37 6.05
C PRO A 74 3.88 -0.70 7.49
N LYS A 75 3.17 0.22 8.16
CA LYS A 75 2.64 -0.03 9.51
C LYS A 75 1.53 -1.08 9.52
N ASP A 76 0.62 -1.02 8.55
CA ASP A 76 -0.48 -1.99 8.46
C ASP A 76 0.03 -3.37 8.03
N MET A 77 1.01 -3.40 7.12
CA MET A 77 1.70 -4.63 6.75
C MET A 77 2.35 -5.30 7.97
N TRP A 78 3.13 -4.53 8.75
CA TRP A 78 3.76 -5.02 9.98
C TRP A 78 2.75 -5.60 10.96
N ASN A 79 1.66 -4.87 11.26
CA ASN A 79 0.66 -5.34 12.21
C ASN A 79 -0.07 -6.62 11.76
N ARG A 80 -0.11 -6.92 10.46
CA ARG A 80 -0.74 -8.12 9.91
C ARG A 80 0.20 -9.32 9.83
N THR A 81 1.51 -9.08 9.75
CA THR A 81 2.53 -10.12 9.61
C THR A 81 3.22 -10.47 10.92
N TRP A 82 3.23 -9.57 11.91
CA TRP A 82 3.80 -9.80 13.23
C TRP A 82 2.76 -10.40 14.19
N GLN A 83 2.79 -11.72 14.37
CA GLN A 83 2.09 -12.47 15.42
C GLN A 83 3.07 -13.34 16.20
#